data_AF-A0A9P0Q385-F1
#
_entry.id   AF-A0A9P0Q385-F1
#
_cell.length_a   1.000
_cell.length_b   1.000
_cell.length_c   1.000
_cell.angle_alpha   90.00
_cell.angle_beta   90.00
_cell.angle_gamma   90.00
#
_symmetry.space_group_name_H-M   'P 1'
#
loop_
_entity.id
_entity.type
_entity.pdbx_description
1 polymer ?
#
loop_
_entity_poly.entity_id
_entity_poly.type
_entity_poly.pdbx_seq_one_letter_code
_entity_poly.pdbx_strand_id
1 'polypeptide(L)'
;MWHEARRQERKIRGMLVDYRRRAERRRDFYEKIKADPTQFLQVHGRQCKIHLDPQVAAAADSAVMMPWQGNSDTLIDRFDGRAHLDYIPPLKKEEETELSQEERQLNYERYRIIAQNSFLGISEEKFLKQLQLEEQFGYTEHHQKGKKEQKTGGVAIGFNYDEGTAPAPLPEQPDSDHVAEDSDSDADCSDLDVDLSVNVSKMDAAQAHDMNKHGRQFGMHSNDFYSFLTDDMEEAENRRLAREEEQEKALYAGRKSRRERRLDLSFFCAGVILFG
;
A
#
# COMPACT_ATOMS: atom_id res chain seq x y z
N MET A 1 -51.07 -13.01 31.10
CA MET A 1 -50.18 -13.89 30.32
C MET A 1 -49.70 -13.29 29.00
N TRP A 2 -50.56 -12.85 28.07
CA TRP A 2 -50.10 -12.37 26.75
C TRP A 2 -49.25 -11.08 26.77
N HIS A 3 -49.58 -10.12 27.64
CA HIS A 3 -48.81 -8.87 27.76
C HIS A 3 -47.39 -9.06 28.30
N GLU A 4 -47.17 -10.03 29.19
CA GLU A 4 -45.84 -10.38 29.70
C GLU A 4 -44.99 -11.08 28.64
N ALA A 5 -45.58 -12.02 27.89
CA ALA A 5 -44.91 -12.66 26.76
C ALA A 5 -44.44 -11.63 25.72
N ARG A 6 -45.30 -10.63 25.40
CA ARG A 6 -44.96 -9.55 24.46
C ARG A 6 -43.88 -8.60 24.99
N ARG A 7 -43.81 -8.40 26.32
CA ARG A 7 -42.75 -7.63 26.99
C ARG A 7 -41.40 -8.38 26.97
N GLN A 8 -41.42 -9.68 27.24
CA GLN A 8 -40.23 -10.53 27.13
C GLN A 8 -39.72 -10.61 25.68
N GLU A 9 -40.63 -10.72 24.71
CA GLU A 9 -40.27 -10.74 23.29
C GLU A 9 -39.56 -9.44 22.84
N ARG A 10 -40.05 -8.27 23.26
CA ARG A 10 -39.34 -6.99 23.01
C ARG A 10 -37.94 -6.97 23.62
N LYS A 11 -37.79 -7.47 24.85
CA LYS A 11 -36.50 -7.53 25.55
C LYS A 11 -35.51 -8.44 24.82
N ILE A 12 -35.96 -9.61 24.35
CA ILE A 12 -35.13 -10.56 23.58
C ILE A 12 -34.72 -9.96 22.23
N ARG A 13 -35.65 -9.29 21.53
CA ARG A 13 -35.33 -8.61 20.25
C ARG A 13 -34.31 -7.49 20.44
N GLY A 14 -34.42 -6.70 21.51
CA GLY A 14 -33.43 -5.67 21.85
C GLY A 14 -32.03 -6.28 22.09
N MET A 15 -31.95 -7.32 22.93
CA MET A 15 -30.69 -8.04 23.17
C MET A 15 -30.08 -8.61 21.89
N LEU A 16 -30.90 -9.13 20.97
CA LEU A 16 -30.43 -9.68 19.69
C LEU A 16 -29.80 -8.60 18.80
N VAL A 17 -30.44 -7.42 18.70
CA VAL A 17 -29.91 -6.29 17.94
C VAL A 17 -28.59 -5.79 18.55
N ASP A 18 -28.51 -5.72 19.88
CA ASP A 18 -27.29 -5.32 20.59
C ASP A 18 -26.15 -6.32 20.41
N TYR A 19 -26.46 -7.63 20.44
CA TYR A 19 -25.46 -8.67 20.13
C TYR A 19 -24.97 -8.58 18.69
N ARG A 20 -25.87 -8.33 17.74
CA ARG A 20 -25.51 -8.12 16.34
C ARG A 20 -24.61 -6.88 16.16
N ARG A 21 -25.01 -5.72 16.69
CA ARG A 21 -24.19 -4.49 16.63
C ARG A 21 -22.85 -4.63 17.34
N ARG A 22 -22.78 -5.42 18.42
CA ARG A 22 -21.52 -5.70 19.13
C ARG A 22 -20.63 -6.67 18.34
N ALA A 23 -21.22 -7.63 17.65
CA ALA A 23 -20.51 -8.54 16.77
C ALA A 23 -19.97 -7.82 15.52
N GLU A 24 -20.77 -6.94 14.90
CA GLU A 24 -20.36 -6.08 13.79
C GLU A 24 -19.18 -5.18 14.22
N ARG A 25 -19.28 -4.45 15.35
CA ARG A 25 -18.15 -3.66 15.86
C ARG A 25 -16.88 -4.47 16.14
N ARG A 26 -17.02 -5.71 16.61
CA ARG A 26 -15.86 -6.61 16.83
C ARG A 26 -15.27 -7.06 15.50
N ARG A 27 -16.11 -7.39 14.53
CA ARG A 27 -15.68 -7.74 13.18
C ARG A 27 -14.94 -6.56 12.54
N ASP A 28 -15.50 -5.36 12.59
CA ASP A 28 -14.86 -4.15 12.03
C ASP A 28 -13.53 -3.84 12.72
N PHE A 29 -13.46 -4.02 14.05
CA PHE A 29 -12.21 -3.87 14.80
C PHE A 29 -11.16 -4.90 14.38
N TYR A 30 -11.54 -6.17 14.24
CA TYR A 30 -10.62 -7.20 13.79
C TYR A 30 -10.29 -7.07 12.31
N GLU A 31 -11.18 -6.63 11.42
CA GLU A 31 -10.85 -6.36 10.01
C GLU A 31 -9.85 -5.20 9.89
N LYS A 32 -9.97 -4.16 10.73
CA LYS A 32 -9.00 -3.06 10.78
C LYS A 32 -7.62 -3.45 11.34
N ILE A 33 -7.58 -4.42 12.26
CA ILE A 33 -6.33 -4.86 12.91
C ILE A 33 -5.73 -6.10 12.23
N LYS A 34 -6.54 -6.85 11.48
CA LYS A 34 -6.13 -7.95 10.60
C LYS A 34 -5.67 -7.38 9.26
N ALA A 35 -4.88 -6.32 9.30
CA ALA A 35 -3.99 -6.00 8.21
C ALA A 35 -2.98 -7.16 8.06
N ASP A 36 -2.53 -7.43 6.84
CA ASP A 36 -1.58 -8.52 6.61
C ASP A 36 -0.28 -8.19 7.36
N PRO A 37 0.23 -9.07 8.25
CA PRO A 37 1.46 -8.81 8.99
C PRO A 37 2.68 -8.58 8.08
N THR A 38 2.62 -8.96 6.80
CA THR A 38 3.66 -8.67 5.82
C THR A 38 3.66 -7.22 5.33
N GLN A 39 2.55 -6.47 5.46
CA GLN A 39 2.45 -5.06 5.07
C GLN A 39 3.37 -4.14 5.88
N PHE A 40 3.77 -4.55 7.09
CA PHE A 40 4.66 -3.78 7.97
C PHE A 40 6.06 -4.40 8.09
N LEU A 41 6.38 -5.44 7.31
CA LEU A 41 7.69 -6.07 7.35
C LEU A 41 8.70 -5.18 6.63
N GLN A 42 9.52 -4.46 7.41
CA GLN A 42 10.62 -3.67 6.88
C GLN A 42 11.93 -4.45 6.90
N VAL A 43 12.65 -4.43 5.78
CA VAL A 43 13.98 -5.02 5.65
C VAL A 43 14.99 -3.90 5.38
N HIS A 44 15.81 -3.58 6.39
CA HIS A 44 16.89 -2.59 6.28
C HIS A 44 18.22 -3.29 6.00
N GLY A 45 18.88 -2.94 4.90
CA GLY A 45 20.21 -3.44 4.55
C GLY A 45 21.30 -2.41 4.88
N ARG A 46 22.37 -2.84 5.56
CA ARG A 46 23.61 -2.05 5.69
C ARG A 46 24.76 -2.86 5.11
N GLN A 47 25.59 -2.23 4.30
CA GLN A 47 26.81 -2.87 3.81
C GLN A 47 27.71 -3.20 5.01
N CYS A 48 28.05 -4.48 5.17
CA CYS A 48 28.99 -4.93 6.18
C CYS A 48 30.01 -5.86 5.54
N LYS A 49 31.28 -5.71 5.92
CA LYS A 49 32.35 -6.61 5.50
C LYS A 49 32.36 -7.78 6.48
N ILE A 50 31.99 -8.96 5.99
CA ILE A 50 31.97 -10.17 6.82
C ILE A 50 33.39 -10.71 6.90
N HIS A 51 33.99 -10.63 8.09
CA HIS A 51 35.28 -11.22 8.39
C HIS A 51 35.08 -12.56 9.10
N LEU A 52 35.43 -13.68 8.45
CA LEU A 52 35.36 -15.00 9.09
C LEU A 52 36.37 -15.13 10.23
N ASP A 53 37.56 -14.54 10.08
CA ASP A 53 38.61 -14.50 11.10
C ASP A 53 39.12 -13.05 11.29
N PRO A 54 38.92 -12.45 12.48
CA PRO A 54 39.39 -11.11 12.80
C PRO A 54 40.92 -10.94 12.72
N GLN A 55 41.70 -11.98 13.00
CA GLN A 55 43.16 -11.90 12.96
C GLN A 55 43.69 -11.87 11.52
N VAL A 56 43.10 -12.67 10.63
CA VAL A 56 43.39 -12.64 9.20
C VAL A 56 42.97 -11.30 8.60
N ALA A 57 41.82 -10.76 9.01
CA ALA A 57 41.37 -9.43 8.59
C ALA A 57 42.33 -8.31 9.00
N ALA A 58 42.82 -8.33 10.25
CA ALA A 58 43.79 -7.35 10.74
C ALA A 58 45.16 -7.47 10.05
N ALA A 59 45.61 -8.69 9.74
CA ALA A 59 46.84 -8.91 8.99
C ALA A 59 46.72 -8.47 7.52
N ALA A 60 45.55 -8.67 6.91
CA ALA A 60 45.20 -8.22 5.56
C ALA A 60 45.25 -6.70 5.39
N ASP A 61 44.93 -5.93 6.43
CA ASP A 61 45.07 -4.46 6.40
C ASP A 61 46.54 -3.98 6.40
N SER A 62 47.50 -4.87 6.67
CA SER A 62 48.93 -4.55 6.72
C SER A 62 49.70 -5.11 5.52
N ALA A 63 50.07 -4.26 4.55
CA ALA A 63 51.08 -4.44 3.48
C ALA A 63 51.00 -5.66 2.53
N VAL A 64 50.19 -6.68 2.82
CA VAL A 64 50.03 -7.91 2.05
C VAL A 64 49.07 -7.73 0.86
N MET A 65 48.27 -6.66 0.87
CA MET A 65 47.35 -6.34 -0.22
C MET A 65 48.05 -5.62 -1.38
N MET A 66 47.61 -5.91 -2.61
CA MET A 66 48.03 -5.24 -3.84
C MET A 66 46.82 -4.95 -4.74
N PRO A 67 46.87 -3.90 -5.57
CA PRO A 67 45.79 -3.60 -6.51
C PRO A 67 45.60 -4.73 -7.52
N TRP A 68 44.35 -5.05 -7.82
CA TRP A 68 44.00 -6.02 -8.84
C TRP A 68 44.35 -5.49 -10.23
N GLN A 69 44.96 -6.32 -11.08
CA GLN A 69 45.44 -5.89 -12.40
C GLN A 69 44.31 -5.36 -13.31
N GLY A 70 43.08 -5.85 -13.13
CA GLY A 70 41.91 -5.38 -13.90
C GLY A 70 41.12 -4.23 -13.27
N ASN A 71 41.35 -3.92 -11.99
CA ASN A 71 40.68 -2.83 -11.28
C ASN A 71 41.50 -2.41 -10.05
N SER A 72 42.09 -1.21 -10.08
CA SER A 72 42.92 -0.69 -8.98
C SER A 72 42.16 -0.43 -7.69
N ASP A 73 40.84 -0.27 -7.75
CA ASP A 73 39.99 -0.02 -6.58
C ASP A 73 39.74 -1.30 -5.79
N THR A 74 39.93 -2.47 -6.42
CA THR A 74 39.84 -3.77 -5.78
C THR A 74 41.23 -4.22 -5.34
N LEU A 75 41.46 -4.30 -4.04
CA LEU A 75 42.67 -4.89 -3.46
C LEU A 75 42.53 -6.41 -3.36
N ILE A 76 43.58 -7.13 -3.73
CA ILE A 76 43.70 -8.59 -3.57
C ILE A 76 44.97 -8.93 -2.77
N ASP A 77 44.97 -10.10 -2.14
CA ASP A 77 46.16 -10.61 -1.45
C ASP A 77 47.29 -10.85 -2.48
N ARG A 78 48.54 -10.49 -2.14
CA ARG A 78 49.72 -10.76 -2.96
C ARG A 78 49.95 -12.25 -3.22
N PHE A 79 49.44 -13.13 -2.36
CA PHE A 79 49.49 -14.58 -2.52
C PHE A 79 48.23 -15.17 -3.17
N ASP A 80 47.23 -14.35 -3.48
CA ASP A 80 46.07 -14.80 -4.26
C ASP A 80 46.55 -15.22 -5.65
N GLY A 81 46.18 -16.44 -6.09
CA GLY A 81 46.63 -16.98 -7.37
C GLY A 81 46.31 -16.09 -8.58
N ARG A 82 45.31 -15.22 -8.44
CA ARG A 82 44.98 -14.20 -9.42
C ARG A 82 46.10 -13.17 -9.62
N ALA A 83 46.88 -12.81 -8.59
CA ALA A 83 48.00 -11.87 -8.68
C ALA A 83 49.10 -12.33 -9.63
N HIS A 84 49.17 -13.64 -9.90
CA HIS A 84 50.15 -14.27 -10.79
C HIS A 84 49.64 -14.49 -12.21
N LEU A 85 48.43 -14.02 -12.56
CA LEU A 85 47.97 -14.05 -13.93
C LEU A 85 48.68 -12.95 -14.73
N ASP A 86 49.37 -13.33 -15.81
CA ASP A 86 50.05 -12.37 -16.70
C ASP A 86 49.08 -11.68 -17.67
N TYR A 87 47.93 -12.32 -17.92
CA TYR A 87 46.91 -11.85 -18.85
C TYR A 87 45.53 -12.28 -18.38
N ILE A 88 44.64 -11.31 -18.25
CA ILE A 88 43.23 -11.53 -17.96
C ILE A 88 42.47 -11.30 -19.28
N PRO A 89 41.84 -12.34 -19.86
CA PRO A 89 41.03 -12.16 -21.06
C PRO A 89 39.96 -11.08 -20.82
N PRO A 90 39.71 -10.19 -21.79
CA PRO A 90 38.62 -9.24 -21.67
C PRO A 90 37.31 -10.03 -21.49
N LEU A 91 36.50 -9.58 -20.53
CA LEU A 91 35.14 -10.09 -20.37
C LEU A 91 34.43 -9.95 -21.70
N LYS A 92 34.13 -11.09 -22.34
CA LYS A 92 33.16 -11.10 -23.42
C LYS A 92 31.85 -10.67 -22.78
N LYS A 93 31.26 -9.57 -23.24
CA LYS A 93 29.85 -9.31 -22.93
C LYS A 93 29.12 -10.58 -23.34
N GLU A 94 28.48 -11.24 -22.37
CA GLU A 94 27.55 -12.31 -22.71
C GLU A 94 26.58 -11.69 -23.71
N GLU A 95 26.45 -12.34 -24.88
CA GLU A 95 25.40 -12.02 -25.83
C GLU A 95 24.09 -11.98 -25.02
N GLU A 96 23.29 -10.91 -25.16
CA GLU A 96 22.00 -10.81 -24.49
C GLU A 96 21.19 -12.07 -24.85
N THR A 97 21.20 -13.05 -23.95
CA THR A 97 20.35 -14.22 -24.06
C THR A 97 18.92 -13.71 -24.01
N GLU A 98 18.14 -14.04 -25.03
CA GLU A 98 16.72 -13.73 -25.05
C GLU A 98 16.08 -14.29 -23.78
N LEU A 99 15.60 -13.39 -22.92
CA LEU A 99 14.96 -13.75 -21.66
C LEU A 99 13.72 -14.59 -21.94
N SER A 100 13.57 -15.69 -21.22
CA SER A 100 12.35 -16.50 -21.22
C SER A 100 11.15 -15.64 -20.81
N GLN A 101 9.95 -16.04 -21.23
CA GLN A 101 8.72 -15.37 -20.81
C GLN A 101 8.59 -15.28 -19.28
N GLU A 102 8.95 -16.34 -18.57
CA GLU A 102 8.94 -16.37 -17.11
C GLU A 102 9.93 -15.36 -16.52
N GLU A 103 11.12 -15.21 -17.10
CA GLU A 103 12.12 -14.24 -16.64
C GLU A 103 11.67 -12.80 -16.87
N ARG A 104 11.00 -12.53 -18.00
CA ARG A 104 10.41 -11.21 -18.27
C ARG A 104 9.28 -10.89 -17.30
N GLN A 105 8.47 -11.89 -16.91
CA GLN A 105 7.44 -11.72 -15.88
C GLN A 105 8.06 -11.52 -14.48
N LEU A 106 9.13 -12.23 -14.14
CA LEU A 106 9.87 -12.00 -12.90
C LEU A 106 10.48 -10.59 -12.83
N ASN A 107 11.00 -10.11 -13.96
CA ASN A 107 11.49 -8.73 -14.07
C ASN A 107 10.36 -7.72 -13.90
N TYR A 108 9.19 -7.99 -14.46
CA TYR A 108 8.00 -7.18 -14.21
C TYR A 108 7.70 -7.09 -12.72
N GLU A 109 7.54 -8.22 -12.02
CA GLU A 109 7.24 -8.22 -10.58
C GLU A 109 8.32 -7.49 -9.75
N ARG A 110 9.59 -7.68 -10.12
CA ARG A 110 10.72 -7.06 -9.43
C ARG A 110 10.76 -5.54 -9.60
N TYR A 111 10.42 -5.04 -10.80
CA TYR A 111 10.64 -3.65 -11.18
C TYR A 111 9.35 -2.87 -11.46
N ARG A 112 8.16 -3.46 -11.24
CA ARG A 112 6.85 -2.87 -11.58
C ARG A 112 6.72 -1.42 -11.13
N ILE A 113 6.96 -1.16 -9.84
CA ILE A 113 6.82 0.17 -9.22
C ILE A 113 7.83 1.15 -9.81
N ILE A 114 9.08 0.73 -10.00
CA ILE A 114 10.15 1.60 -10.52
C ILE A 114 9.86 1.95 -11.99
N ALA A 115 9.39 1.00 -12.79
CA ALA A 115 8.99 1.21 -14.17
C ALA A 115 7.77 2.14 -14.28
N GLN A 116 6.78 2.00 -13.38
CA GLN A 116 5.62 2.90 -13.28
C GLN A 116 6.05 4.32 -12.91
N ASN A 117 6.89 4.48 -11.88
CA ASN A 117 7.40 5.79 -11.45
C ASN A 117 8.19 6.48 -12.57
N SER A 118 8.99 5.70 -13.31
CA SER A 118 9.73 6.18 -14.47
C SER A 118 8.79 6.73 -15.56
N PHE A 119 7.68 6.03 -15.84
CA PHE A 119 6.65 6.47 -16.79
C PHE A 119 5.88 7.71 -16.29
N LEU A 120 5.56 7.77 -15.00
CA LEU A 120 4.86 8.89 -14.37
C LEU A 120 5.75 10.12 -14.14
N GLY A 121 7.06 10.01 -14.37
CA GLY A 121 8.02 11.07 -14.11
C GLY A 121 8.24 11.37 -12.62
N ILE A 122 7.94 10.40 -11.75
CA ILE A 122 8.16 10.51 -10.31
C ILE A 122 9.63 10.21 -10.02
N SER A 123 10.34 11.18 -9.43
CA SER A 123 11.73 10.95 -9.02
C SER A 123 11.80 10.04 -7.81
N GLU A 124 12.86 9.23 -7.74
CA GLU A 124 13.12 8.34 -6.62
C GLU A 124 13.13 9.09 -5.28
N GLU A 125 13.76 10.26 -5.23
CA GLU A 125 13.80 11.10 -4.02
C GLU A 125 12.41 11.47 -3.52
N LYS A 126 11.48 11.83 -4.42
CA LYS A 126 10.10 12.15 -4.06
C LYS A 126 9.35 10.93 -3.55
N PHE A 127 9.51 9.79 -4.24
CA PHE A 127 8.88 8.53 -3.87
C PHE A 127 9.36 8.04 -2.49
N LEU A 128 10.67 8.09 -2.24
CA LEU A 128 11.26 7.69 -0.95
C LEU A 128 10.87 8.63 0.19
N LYS A 129 10.81 9.95 -0.05
CA LYS A 129 10.33 10.92 0.94
C LYS A 129 8.88 10.65 1.32
N GLN A 130 8.02 10.36 0.35
CA GLN A 130 6.62 10.03 0.59
C GLN A 130 6.48 8.70 1.34
N LEU A 131 7.20 7.66 0.92
CA LEU A 131 7.22 6.37 1.62
C LEU A 131 7.64 6.55 3.09
N GLN A 132 8.67 7.37 3.35
CA GLN A 132 9.12 7.67 4.71
C GLN A 132 8.04 8.36 5.55
N LEU A 133 7.26 9.27 4.95
CA LEU A 133 6.15 9.94 5.64
C LEU A 133 5.02 8.96 5.97
N GLU A 134 4.63 8.13 5.00
CA GLU A 134 3.60 7.09 5.18
C GLU A 134 4.01 6.06 6.25
N GLU A 135 5.30 5.73 6.34
CA GLU A 135 5.82 4.84 7.39
C GLU A 135 5.78 5.48 8.78
N GLN A 136 6.16 6.76 8.90
CA GLN A 136 6.24 7.46 10.19
C GLN A 136 4.86 7.81 10.75
N PHE A 137 3.91 8.17 9.89
CA PHE A 137 2.60 8.68 10.29
C PHE A 137 1.44 7.74 9.95
N GLY A 138 1.72 6.61 9.31
CA GLY A 138 0.72 5.74 8.72
C GLY A 138 0.19 6.31 7.39
N TYR A 139 -0.57 5.49 6.65
CA TYR A 139 -1.33 5.98 5.50
C TYR A 139 -2.32 7.04 5.99
N THR A 140 -1.98 8.31 5.80
CA THR A 140 -2.93 9.38 5.99
C THR A 140 -3.92 9.27 4.86
N GLU A 141 -5.11 8.73 5.11
CA GLU A 141 -6.29 9.02 4.28
C GLU A 141 -6.52 10.54 4.34
N HIS A 142 -5.69 11.33 3.65
CA HIS A 142 -5.94 12.74 3.39
C HIS A 142 -7.04 12.80 2.33
N HIS A 143 -8.25 12.47 2.78
CA HIS A 143 -9.47 13.15 2.42
C HIS A 143 -9.62 13.45 0.93
N GLN A 144 -9.99 12.42 0.16
CA GLN A 144 -11.01 12.60 -0.90
C GLN A 144 -12.40 12.97 -0.33
N LYS A 145 -12.48 13.53 0.87
CA LYS A 145 -13.64 14.31 1.28
C LYS A 145 -13.47 15.69 0.65
N GLY A 146 -13.95 15.81 -0.58
CA GLY A 146 -14.17 17.11 -1.20
C GLY A 146 -14.77 18.07 -0.19
N LYS A 147 -14.30 19.33 -0.20
CA LYS A 147 -14.76 20.45 0.62
C LYS A 147 -16.26 20.35 0.94
N LYS A 148 -16.61 19.66 2.01
CA LYS A 148 -17.90 19.85 2.67
C LYS A 148 -17.66 21.04 3.57
N GLU A 149 -18.11 22.20 3.12
CA GLU A 149 -18.35 23.34 3.99
C GLU A 149 -18.94 22.81 5.30
N GLN A 150 -18.15 22.94 6.37
CA GLN A 150 -18.64 22.74 7.72
C GLN A 150 -19.71 23.80 7.93
N LYS A 151 -20.98 23.40 7.83
CA LYS A 151 -22.07 24.17 8.43
C LYS A 151 -21.76 24.27 9.92
N THR A 152 -21.35 25.46 10.32
CA THR A 152 -21.22 25.88 11.71
C THR A 152 -22.57 25.71 12.40
N GLY A 153 -22.68 24.68 13.20
CA GLY A 153 -23.91 24.30 13.89
C GLY A 153 -23.63 23.37 15.06
N GLY A 154 -22.54 23.60 15.77
CA GLY A 154 -22.24 22.96 17.05
C GLY A 154 -22.40 24.00 18.15
N VAL A 155 -23.36 23.81 19.04
CA VAL A 155 -23.46 24.56 20.30
C VAL A 155 -22.23 24.20 21.12
N ALA A 156 -21.25 25.10 21.16
CA ALA A 156 -20.08 24.96 22.01
C ALA A 156 -20.51 25.16 23.47
N ILE A 157 -20.50 24.09 24.26
CA ILE A 157 -20.60 24.19 25.72
C ILE A 157 -19.20 24.57 26.22
N GLY A 158 -18.99 25.88 26.45
CA GLY A 158 -17.77 26.37 27.05
C GLY A 158 -17.70 25.97 28.52
N PHE A 159 -16.77 25.07 28.86
CA PHE A 159 -16.35 24.87 30.24
C PHE A 159 -15.20 25.85 30.52
N ASN A 160 -15.44 26.80 31.42
CA ASN A 160 -14.42 27.68 31.96
C ASN A 160 -14.08 27.20 33.39
N TYR A 161 -12.80 26.99 33.68
CA TYR A 161 -12.29 26.47 34.96
C TYR A 161 -11.55 27.52 35.78
N ASP A 162 -11.77 28.82 35.54
CA ASP A 162 -11.19 29.87 36.38
C ASP A 162 -12.29 30.72 37.02
N GLU A 163 -12.87 30.18 38.10
CA GLU A 163 -13.66 30.96 39.05
C GLU A 163 -12.70 31.59 40.07
N GLY A 164 -12.25 32.81 39.76
CA GLY A 164 -11.40 33.56 40.68
C GLY A 164 -11.03 34.94 40.16
N THR A 165 -11.92 35.92 40.42
CA THR A 165 -11.69 37.37 40.36
C THR A 165 -12.09 38.06 39.05
N ALA A 166 -13.19 38.80 39.09
CA ALA A 166 -13.52 39.82 38.08
C ALA A 166 -12.53 41.00 38.18
N PRO A 167 -12.16 41.62 37.05
CA PRO A 167 -12.58 43.01 36.86
C PRO A 167 -12.96 43.40 35.41
N ALA A 168 -13.50 44.62 35.33
CA ALA A 168 -14.21 45.32 34.25
C ALA A 168 -13.44 45.55 32.93
N PRO A 169 -14.14 45.89 31.82
CA PRO A 169 -13.54 46.03 30.49
C PRO A 169 -12.89 47.41 30.29
N LEU A 170 -11.71 47.42 29.66
CA LEU A 170 -11.09 48.59 29.04
C LEU A 170 -10.68 48.25 27.60
N PRO A 171 -10.90 49.15 26.61
CA PRO A 171 -10.71 48.85 25.20
C PRO A 171 -9.33 49.26 24.68
N GLU A 172 -8.91 48.50 23.65
CA GLU A 172 -7.99 48.76 22.51
C GLU A 172 -6.81 49.72 22.68
N GLN A 173 -5.61 49.29 22.24
CA GLN A 173 -4.77 49.96 21.22
C GLN A 173 -3.42 49.20 21.02
N PRO A 174 -2.69 49.45 19.91
CA PRO A 174 -2.10 48.40 19.05
C PRO A 174 -0.56 48.37 19.02
N ASP A 175 -0.05 47.61 18.04
CA ASP A 175 1.31 47.57 17.48
C ASP A 175 2.33 46.64 18.18
N SER A 176 2.83 45.64 17.44
CA SER A 176 4.04 45.85 16.63
C SER A 176 4.53 44.52 16.04
N ASP A 177 4.92 44.59 14.77
CA ASP A 177 5.49 43.53 13.95
C ASP A 177 6.58 42.69 14.62
N HIS A 178 6.53 41.38 14.41
CA HIS A 178 7.74 40.57 14.32
C HIS A 178 7.63 39.57 13.17
N VAL A 179 8.48 39.81 12.18
CA VAL A 179 8.75 38.98 11.01
C VAL A 179 9.12 37.55 11.40
N ALA A 180 8.47 36.60 10.74
CA ALA A 180 9.07 35.32 10.39
C ALA A 180 8.58 35.02 8.97
N GLU A 181 9.38 35.41 7.99
CA GLU A 181 9.36 34.72 6.70
C GLU A 181 9.85 33.31 6.96
N ASP A 182 8.91 32.40 7.23
CA ASP A 182 9.18 30.98 7.08
C ASP A 182 8.82 30.64 5.64
N SER A 183 9.85 30.24 4.90
CA SER A 183 9.78 29.85 3.51
C SER A 183 8.94 28.57 3.41
N ASP A 184 7.62 28.72 3.21
CA ASP A 184 6.67 27.64 2.92
C ASP A 184 6.93 27.03 1.53
N SER A 185 8.08 26.37 1.37
CA SER A 185 8.48 25.65 0.15
C SER A 185 8.38 24.13 0.27
N ASP A 186 7.78 23.61 1.36
CA ASP A 186 7.59 22.16 1.58
C ASP A 186 6.17 21.65 1.29
N ALA A 187 5.24 22.53 0.87
CA ALA A 187 3.83 22.19 0.69
C ALA A 187 3.50 21.39 -0.59
N ASP A 188 4.47 21.08 -1.46
CA ASP A 188 4.23 20.45 -2.77
C ASP A 188 4.71 18.98 -2.85
N CYS A 189 5.20 18.39 -1.75
CA CYS A 189 5.66 17.00 -1.75
C CYS A 189 4.66 15.99 -1.15
N SER A 190 3.61 16.44 -0.46
CA SER A 190 2.68 15.54 0.25
C SER A 190 1.45 15.10 -0.57
N ASP A 191 1.42 15.39 -1.88
CA ASP A 191 0.27 15.10 -2.75
C ASP A 191 0.52 13.94 -3.74
N LEU A 192 1.68 13.27 -3.64
CA LEU A 192 1.96 12.08 -4.44
C LEU A 192 1.40 10.85 -3.73
N ASP A 193 0.28 10.33 -4.22
CA ASP A 193 -0.28 9.06 -3.77
C ASP A 193 0.58 7.90 -4.28
N VAL A 194 1.33 7.25 -3.38
CA VAL A 194 2.20 6.09 -3.68
C VAL A 194 1.38 4.91 -4.22
N ASP A 195 0.09 4.85 -3.86
CA ASP A 195 -0.85 3.82 -4.29
C ASP A 195 -1.59 4.16 -5.59
N LEU A 196 -1.18 5.22 -6.32
CA LEU A 196 -1.85 5.63 -7.55
C LEU A 196 -1.59 4.61 -8.68
N SER A 197 -2.46 3.63 -8.80
CA SER A 197 -2.45 2.66 -9.89
C SER A 197 -2.66 3.36 -11.24
N VAL A 198 -1.74 3.14 -12.18
CA VAL A 198 -1.87 3.62 -13.57
C VAL A 198 -3.14 3.02 -14.17
N ASN A 199 -4.08 3.87 -14.58
CA ASN A 199 -5.34 3.42 -15.20
C ASN A 199 -5.10 3.06 -16.67
N VAL A 200 -4.70 1.81 -16.90
CA VAL A 200 -4.33 1.31 -18.23
C VAL A 200 -5.50 1.38 -19.23
N SER A 201 -6.73 1.22 -18.75
CA SER A 201 -7.96 1.28 -19.57
C SER A 201 -8.23 2.62 -20.24
N LYS A 202 -7.62 3.71 -19.76
CA LYS A 202 -7.80 5.07 -20.31
C LYS A 202 -6.63 5.52 -21.18
N MET A 203 -5.63 4.68 -21.37
CA MET A 203 -4.43 5.02 -22.14
C MET A 203 -4.69 4.91 -23.64
N ASP A 204 -4.16 5.85 -24.40
CA ASP A 204 -4.13 5.73 -25.86
C ASP A 204 -2.98 4.81 -26.33
N ALA A 205 -2.97 4.47 -27.62
CA ALA A 205 -1.94 3.60 -28.19
C ALA A 205 -0.52 4.20 -28.15
N ALA A 206 -0.41 5.54 -28.16
CA ALA A 206 0.89 6.22 -28.11
C ALA A 206 1.46 6.19 -26.69
N GLN A 207 0.62 6.44 -25.68
CA GLN A 207 0.93 6.32 -24.25
C GLN A 207 1.25 4.89 -23.87
N ALA A 208 0.52 3.90 -24.42
CA ALA A 208 0.84 2.49 -24.22
C ALA A 208 2.24 2.14 -24.78
N HIS A 209 2.56 2.62 -25.98
CA HIS A 209 3.89 2.42 -26.57
C HIS A 209 4.99 3.13 -25.76
N ASP A 210 4.73 4.35 -25.31
CA ASP A 210 5.67 5.11 -24.48
C ASP A 210 5.89 4.42 -23.12
N MET A 211 4.83 3.96 -22.47
CA MET A 211 4.92 3.17 -21.23
C MET A 211 5.81 1.94 -21.42
N ASN A 212 5.63 1.19 -22.50
CA ASN A 212 6.48 0.03 -22.81
C ASN A 212 7.97 0.39 -22.98
N LYS A 213 8.31 1.61 -23.37
CA LYS A 213 9.71 2.06 -23.44
C LYS A 213 10.36 2.12 -22.06
N HIS A 214 9.61 2.49 -21.03
CA HIS A 214 10.10 2.49 -19.64
C HIS A 214 10.34 1.06 -19.13
N GLY A 215 9.46 0.12 -19.49
CA GLY A 215 9.64 -1.29 -19.12
C GLY A 215 10.90 -1.95 -19.72
N ARG A 216 11.32 -1.53 -20.92
CA ARG A 216 12.49 -2.12 -21.60
C ARG A 216 13.80 -1.95 -20.84
N GLN A 217 13.93 -0.90 -20.04
CA GLN A 217 15.13 -0.67 -19.20
C GLN A 217 15.29 -1.72 -18.10
N PHE A 218 14.21 -2.46 -17.80
CA PHE A 218 14.14 -3.43 -16.70
C PHE A 218 14.00 -4.87 -17.21
N GLY A 219 14.27 -5.14 -18.49
CA GLY A 219 14.25 -6.50 -19.04
C GLY A 219 12.86 -7.01 -19.43
N MET A 220 11.88 -6.12 -19.58
CA MET A 220 10.61 -6.41 -20.26
C MET A 220 10.76 -6.20 -21.77
N HIS A 221 10.04 -6.95 -22.59
CA HIS A 221 10.18 -6.89 -24.05
C HIS A 221 8.89 -6.42 -24.73
N SER A 222 9.01 -5.80 -25.91
CA SER A 222 7.87 -5.42 -26.76
C SER A 222 6.75 -4.67 -26.00
N ASN A 223 5.62 -5.34 -25.74
CA ASN A 223 4.41 -4.82 -25.09
C ASN A 223 4.16 -5.41 -23.68
N ASP A 224 5.16 -6.10 -23.13
CA ASP A 224 5.03 -6.84 -21.87
C ASP A 224 4.54 -5.95 -20.72
N PHE A 225 5.10 -4.73 -20.59
CA PHE A 225 4.78 -3.87 -19.45
C PHE A 225 3.31 -3.41 -19.43
N TYR A 226 2.78 -2.99 -20.58
CA TYR A 226 1.36 -2.67 -20.73
C TYR A 226 0.48 -3.91 -20.51
N SER A 227 0.86 -5.05 -21.07
CA SER A 227 0.10 -6.30 -20.94
C SER A 227 -0.02 -6.71 -19.48
N PHE A 228 1.10 -6.81 -18.77
CA PHE A 228 1.12 -7.24 -17.38
C PHE A 228 0.38 -6.28 -16.45
N LEU A 229 0.46 -4.97 -16.67
CA LEU A 229 -0.35 -4.01 -15.90
C LEU A 229 -1.85 -4.14 -16.18
N THR A 230 -2.24 -4.51 -17.40
CA THR A 230 -3.64 -4.79 -17.74
C THR A 230 -4.10 -6.06 -17.02
N ASP A 231 -3.29 -7.12 -17.05
CA ASP A 231 -3.55 -8.38 -16.38
C ASP A 231 -3.69 -8.20 -14.86
N ASP A 232 -2.82 -7.40 -14.23
CA ASP A 232 -2.89 -7.05 -12.81
C ASP A 232 -4.20 -6.33 -12.44
N MET A 233 -4.62 -5.38 -13.30
CA MET A 233 -5.86 -4.63 -13.10
C MET A 233 -7.08 -5.56 -13.22
N GLU A 234 -7.10 -6.44 -14.23
CA GLU A 234 -8.16 -7.43 -14.41
C GLU A 234 -8.18 -8.45 -13.27
N GLU A 235 -7.02 -8.91 -12.80
CA GLU A 235 -6.93 -9.82 -11.66
C GLU A 235 -7.41 -9.15 -10.37
N ALA A 236 -7.06 -7.88 -10.14
CA ALA A 236 -7.53 -7.11 -8.99
C ALA A 236 -9.07 -6.95 -8.99
N GLU A 237 -9.66 -6.66 -10.14
CA GLU A 237 -11.12 -6.59 -10.32
C GLU A 237 -11.79 -7.96 -10.12
N ASN A 238 -11.21 -9.02 -10.69
CA ASN A 238 -11.70 -10.40 -10.49
C ASN A 238 -11.65 -10.81 -9.02
N ARG A 239 -10.58 -10.43 -8.31
CA ARG A 239 -10.43 -10.68 -6.87
C ARG A 239 -11.43 -9.86 -6.05
N ARG A 240 -11.78 -8.64 -6.48
CA ARG A 240 -12.83 -7.85 -5.85
C ARG A 240 -14.20 -8.50 -6.05
N LEU A 241 -14.55 -8.88 -7.28
CA LEU A 241 -15.81 -9.54 -7.60
C LEU A 241 -15.97 -10.87 -6.87
N ALA A 242 -14.93 -11.70 -6.81
CA ALA A 242 -14.96 -12.95 -6.06
C ALA A 242 -15.20 -12.73 -4.55
N ARG A 243 -14.58 -11.68 -3.99
CA ARG A 243 -14.79 -11.29 -2.58
C ARG A 243 -16.21 -10.81 -2.33
N GLU A 244 -16.77 -10.02 -3.24
CA GLU A 244 -18.18 -9.57 -3.18
C GLU A 244 -19.14 -10.76 -3.27
N GLU A 245 -18.91 -11.70 -4.20
CA GLU A 245 -19.73 -12.90 -4.34
C GLU A 245 -19.67 -13.78 -3.08
N GLU A 246 -18.49 -13.94 -2.46
CA GLU A 246 -18.34 -14.65 -1.19
C GLU A 246 -19.10 -13.94 -0.05
N GLN A 247 -19.04 -12.60 0.00
CA GLN A 247 -19.80 -11.80 0.96
C GLN A 247 -21.31 -11.94 0.76
N GLU A 248 -21.79 -11.91 -0.48
CA GLU A 248 -23.20 -12.13 -0.82
C GLU A 248 -23.65 -13.53 -0.42
N LYS A 249 -22.87 -14.57 -0.75
CA LYS A 249 -23.10 -15.95 -0.31
C LYS A 249 -23.13 -16.06 1.21
N ALA A 250 -22.24 -15.37 1.93
CA ALA A 250 -22.22 -15.35 3.39
C ALA A 250 -23.44 -14.61 3.99
N LEU A 251 -23.91 -13.53 3.35
CA LEU A 251 -25.14 -12.83 3.74
C LEU A 251 -26.40 -13.65 3.49
N TYR A 252 -26.40 -14.49 2.45
CA TYR A 252 -27.47 -15.42 2.12
C TYR A 252 -27.39 -16.75 2.89
N ALA A 253 -26.24 -17.09 3.48
CA ALA A 253 -26.06 -18.23 4.39
C ALA A 253 -26.72 -17.96 5.77
N GLY A 254 -28.05 -17.92 5.79
CA GLY A 254 -28.83 -17.64 7.00
C GLY A 254 -30.34 -17.84 6.84
N ARG A 255 -31.13 -17.44 7.84
CA ARG A 255 -32.60 -17.64 7.90
C ARG A 255 -33.36 -17.12 6.66
N LYS A 256 -32.79 -16.21 5.87
CA LYS A 256 -33.35 -15.73 4.60
C LYS A 256 -33.31 -16.80 3.49
N SER A 257 -32.24 -17.58 3.34
CA SER A 257 -32.16 -18.72 2.40
C SER A 257 -33.22 -19.80 2.69
N ARG A 258 -33.62 -20.03 3.95
CA ARG A 258 -34.75 -20.93 4.27
C ARG A 258 -36.11 -20.36 3.86
N ARG A 259 -36.27 -19.04 3.85
CA ARG A 259 -37.53 -18.38 3.49
C ARG A 259 -37.71 -18.40 1.98
N GLU A 260 -36.64 -18.14 1.23
CA GLU A 260 -36.62 -18.21 -0.23
C GLU A 260 -36.84 -19.65 -0.73
N ARG A 261 -36.13 -20.64 -0.17
CA ARG A 261 -36.41 -22.07 -0.46
C ARG A 261 -37.83 -22.52 -0.13
N ARG A 262 -38.50 -21.89 0.84
CA ARG A 262 -39.92 -22.16 1.15
C ARG A 262 -40.85 -21.47 0.16
N LEU A 263 -40.50 -20.29 -0.33
CA LEU A 263 -41.24 -19.58 -1.38
C LEU A 263 -41.12 -20.34 -2.70
N ASP A 264 -39.92 -20.77 -3.08
CA ASP A 264 -39.68 -21.54 -4.30
C ASP A 264 -40.36 -22.92 -4.24
N LEU A 265 -40.32 -23.63 -3.10
CA LEU A 265 -41.11 -24.87 -2.93
C LEU A 265 -42.62 -24.61 -2.97
N SER A 266 -43.09 -23.47 -2.44
CA SER A 266 -44.52 -23.14 -2.46
C SER A 266 -45.01 -22.79 -3.86
N PHE A 267 -44.19 -22.15 -4.68
CA PHE A 267 -44.48 -21.90 -6.09
C PHE A 267 -44.44 -23.20 -6.92
N PHE A 268 -43.48 -24.09 -6.64
CA PHE A 268 -43.40 -25.39 -7.30
C PHE A 268 -44.60 -26.30 -6.95
N CYS A 269 -45.01 -26.36 -5.67
CA CYS A 269 -46.21 -27.10 -5.26
C CYS A 269 -47.51 -26.47 -5.78
N ALA A 270 -47.62 -25.14 -5.87
CA ALA A 270 -48.80 -24.48 -6.43
C ALA A 270 -48.94 -24.71 -7.94
N GLY A 271 -47.82 -24.77 -8.68
CA GLY A 271 -47.81 -25.07 -10.12
C GLY A 271 -48.24 -26.51 -10.44
N VAL A 272 -47.89 -27.48 -9.59
CA VAL A 272 -48.28 -28.89 -9.77
C VAL A 272 -49.78 -29.13 -9.49
N ILE A 273 -50.42 -28.30 -8.67
CA ILE A 273 -51.87 -28.42 -8.38
C ILE A 273 -52.75 -27.78 -9.48
N LEU A 274 -52.20 -26.85 -10.28
CA LEU A 274 -52.94 -26.15 -11.34
C LEU A 274 -52.86 -26.84 -12.72
N PHE A 275 -52.04 -27.89 -12.86
CA PHE A 275 -51.84 -28.63 -14.12
C PHE A 275 -52.01 -30.17 -13.96
N GLY A 276 -52.70 -30.62 -12.91
CA GLY A 276 -53.09 -32.02 -12.70
C GLY A 276 -54.59 -32.24 -12.85
#